data_AF-A0A7V3RM69-F1
#
_entry.id   AF-A0A7V3RM69-F1
#
_cell.length_a   1.000
_cell.length_b   1.000
_cell.length_c   1.000
_cell.angle_alpha   90.00
_cell.angle_beta   90.00
_cell.angle_gamma   90.00
#
_symmetry.space_group_name_H-M   'P 1'
#
loop_
_entity.id
_entity.type
_entity.pdbx_description
1 polymer ?
#
loop_
_entity_poly.entity_id
_entity_poly.type
_entity_poly.pdbx_seq_one_letter_code
_entity_poly.pdbx_strand_id
1 'polypeptide(L)'
;MLILSFAEGAFRRKGGFGIGGVALIGKSVADRGHDAVVVMGGPVNPGCEAFLRSDVESILAQEQQGGRGRFGVVSFPAWETWAFAPSMLWRLRRIVRRTDVVTLHSLYSFPVLAGYFLARFFGKPYVLWPHGVLAPIQRRIGRRKKALYDWLIGRRILNGAAALVFTSLGEARQTDDLPLKPPPVLIRHGF
;
A
#
# COMPACT_ATOMS: atom_id res chain seq x y z
N MET A 1 5.27 1.47 17.30
CA MET A 1 5.72 0.75 16.08
C MET A 1 5.61 1.68 14.90
N LEU A 2 6.53 1.57 13.95
CA LEU A 2 6.54 2.31 12.68
C LEU A 2 6.02 1.43 11.55
N ILE A 3 4.96 1.91 10.88
CA ILE A 3 4.30 1.24 9.76
C ILE A 3 4.45 2.12 8.52
N LEU A 4 4.96 1.53 7.43
CA LEU A 4 5.15 2.23 6.16
C LEU A 4 4.26 1.62 5.07
N SER A 5 3.31 2.40 4.57
CA SER A 5 2.32 2.00 3.57
C SER A 5 2.72 2.47 2.17
N PHE A 6 2.71 1.57 1.19
CA PHE A 6 2.96 1.89 -0.22
C PHE A 6 1.66 1.84 -1.03
N ALA A 7 1.36 2.93 -1.75
CA ALA A 7 0.17 3.02 -2.60
C ALA A 7 0.45 3.80 -3.90
N GLU A 8 -0.37 3.56 -4.92
CA GLU A 8 -0.43 4.45 -6.08
C GLU A 8 -1.16 5.75 -5.73
N GLY A 9 -0.74 6.85 -6.32
CA GLY A 9 -1.41 8.14 -6.19
C GLY A 9 -2.70 8.24 -7.02
N ALA A 10 -3.42 9.33 -6.85
CA ALA A 10 -4.71 9.61 -7.47
C ALA A 10 -4.57 10.07 -8.93
N PHE A 11 -4.15 9.17 -9.81
CA PHE A 11 -4.22 9.39 -11.25
C PHE A 11 -5.67 9.35 -11.73
N ARG A 12 -6.05 10.30 -12.59
CA ARG A 12 -7.39 10.38 -13.15
C ARG A 12 -7.57 9.30 -14.23
N ARG A 13 -8.13 8.15 -13.84
CA ARG A 13 -8.43 7.05 -14.77
C ARG A 13 -9.93 6.99 -15.07
N LYS A 14 -10.32 6.22 -16.11
CA LYS A 14 -11.74 6.05 -16.53
C LYS A 14 -12.69 5.58 -15.41
N GLY A 15 -12.18 5.07 -14.29
CA GLY A 15 -12.96 4.63 -13.11
C GLY A 15 -12.83 5.51 -11.87
N GLY A 16 -12.30 6.74 -11.98
CA GLY A 16 -12.09 7.66 -10.85
C GLY A 16 -10.69 7.62 -10.25
N PHE A 17 -10.53 8.17 -9.05
CA PHE A 17 -9.26 8.36 -8.35
C PHE A 17 -8.83 7.12 -7.55
N GLY A 18 -8.57 5.99 -8.22
CA GLY A 18 -7.90 4.82 -7.63
C GLY A 18 -8.34 4.44 -6.21
N ILE A 19 -7.37 4.08 -5.35
CA ILE A 19 -7.62 3.69 -3.95
C ILE A 19 -7.62 4.94 -3.06
N GLY A 20 -8.80 5.42 -2.68
CA GLY A 20 -8.98 6.65 -1.87
C GLY A 20 -8.75 6.50 -0.37
N GLY A 21 -8.96 5.31 0.19
CA GLY A 21 -9.01 5.11 1.65
C GLY A 21 -7.65 4.95 2.35
N VAL A 22 -6.53 4.88 1.63
CA VAL A 22 -5.23 4.50 2.22
C VAL A 22 -4.77 5.47 3.31
N ALA A 23 -4.91 6.77 3.07
CA ALA A 23 -4.54 7.78 4.06
C ALA A 23 -5.36 7.64 5.35
N LEU A 24 -6.65 7.34 5.25
CA LEU A 24 -7.51 7.15 6.41
C LEU A 24 -7.19 5.86 7.18
N ILE A 25 -6.80 4.78 6.49
CA ILE A 25 -6.28 3.57 7.13
C ILE A 25 -5.02 3.92 7.95
N GLY A 26 -4.07 4.64 7.35
CA GLY A 26 -2.86 5.09 8.05
C GLY A 26 -3.17 5.99 9.25
N LYS A 27 -4.12 6.93 9.11
CA LYS A 27 -4.57 7.78 10.21
C LYS A 27 -5.17 6.95 11.35
N SER A 28 -6.02 5.97 11.05
CA SER A 28 -6.66 5.10 12.05
C SER A 28 -5.65 4.21 12.79
N VAL A 29 -4.54 3.85 12.15
CA VAL A 29 -3.40 3.16 12.77
C VAL A 29 -2.67 4.11 13.74
N ALA A 30 -2.48 5.37 13.34
CA ALA A 30 -1.89 6.38 14.21
C ALA A 30 -2.75 6.75 15.41
N ASP A 31 -4.06 6.83 15.24
CA ASP A 31 -5.01 7.04 16.35
C ASP A 31 -4.95 5.92 17.40
N ARG A 32 -4.38 4.75 17.05
CA ARG A 32 -4.13 3.61 17.97
C ARG A 32 -2.72 3.60 18.58
N GLY A 33 -1.93 4.67 18.41
CA GLY A 33 -0.61 4.80 19.04
C GLY A 33 0.58 4.29 18.21
N HIS A 34 0.38 3.98 16.92
CA HIS A 34 1.47 3.54 16.03
C HIS A 34 1.89 4.65 15.07
N ASP A 35 3.18 4.83 14.83
CA ASP A 35 3.63 5.76 13.80
C ASP A 35 3.28 5.19 12.42
N ALA A 36 2.56 5.94 11.60
CA ALA A 36 2.05 5.50 10.31
C ALA A 36 2.43 6.50 9.21
N VAL A 37 3.10 6.01 8.18
CA VAL A 37 3.54 6.83 7.05
C VAL A 37 3.01 6.23 5.78
N VAL A 38 2.29 7.01 4.98
CA VAL A 38 1.81 6.58 3.67
C VAL A 38 2.66 7.21 2.58
N VAL A 39 3.32 6.39 1.77
CA VAL A 39 4.07 6.84 0.60
C VAL A 39 3.26 6.57 -0.67
N MET A 40 3.04 7.62 -1.45
CA MET A 40 2.26 7.58 -2.68
C MET A 40 3.16 7.82 -3.89
N GLY A 41 3.09 6.93 -4.89
CA GLY A 41 3.66 7.20 -6.21
C GLY A 41 2.66 7.99 -7.05
N GLY A 42 2.84 9.30 -7.14
CA GLY A 42 1.95 10.22 -7.84
C GLY A 42 1.20 11.18 -6.91
N PRO A 43 0.23 11.95 -7.44
CA PRO A 43 -0.54 12.92 -6.68
C PRO A 43 -1.24 12.28 -5.48
N VAL A 44 -1.39 13.01 -4.38
CA VAL A 44 -2.20 12.55 -3.24
C VAL A 44 -3.67 12.47 -3.61
N ASN A 45 -4.42 11.62 -2.93
CA ASN A 45 -5.87 11.55 -3.10
C ASN A 45 -6.54 12.87 -2.68
N PRO A 46 -7.54 13.36 -3.44
CA PRO A 46 -8.32 14.52 -3.06
C PRO A 46 -8.87 14.39 -1.63
N GLY A 47 -8.74 15.45 -0.83
CA GLY A 47 -9.12 15.47 0.58
C GLY A 47 -8.04 14.97 1.55
N CYS A 48 -6.89 14.52 1.04
CA CYS A 48 -5.75 14.10 1.86
C CYS A 48 -4.62 15.14 1.92
N GLU A 49 -4.82 16.33 1.35
CA GLU A 49 -3.81 17.40 1.24
C GLU A 49 -3.32 17.85 2.62
N ALA A 50 -4.21 17.88 3.61
CA ALA A 50 -3.87 18.24 4.99
C ALA A 50 -2.84 17.29 5.63
N PHE A 51 -2.74 16.05 5.14
CA PHE A 51 -1.81 15.04 5.64
C PHE A 51 -0.47 15.04 4.89
N LEU A 52 -0.36 15.78 3.78
CA LEU A 52 0.86 15.83 2.98
C LEU A 52 2.01 16.48 3.76
N ARG A 53 3.18 15.86 3.71
CA ARG A 53 4.44 16.36 4.25
C ARG A 53 5.56 16.27 3.22
N SER A 54 6.64 17.01 3.45
CA SER A 54 7.80 17.08 2.55
C SER A 54 8.52 15.75 2.39
N ASP A 55 8.61 14.98 3.48
CA ASP A 55 9.39 13.76 3.57
C ASP A 55 8.96 12.95 4.82
N VAL A 56 9.52 11.75 4.95
CA VAL A 56 9.16 10.84 6.04
C VAL A 56 9.73 11.30 7.38
N GLU A 57 10.93 11.90 7.38
CA GLU A 57 11.58 12.30 8.62
C GLU A 57 10.85 13.47 9.26
N SER A 58 10.27 14.38 8.47
CA SER A 58 9.44 15.47 8.99
C SER A 58 8.14 14.99 9.64
N ILE A 59 7.60 13.83 9.24
CA ILE A 59 6.49 13.17 9.94
C ILE A 59 6.98 12.59 11.27
N LEU A 60 8.11 11.89 11.25
CA LEU A 60 8.67 11.27 12.44
C LEU A 60 9.20 12.28 13.46
N ALA A 61 9.54 13.50 13.04
CA ALA A 61 9.96 14.59 13.93
C ALA A 61 8.80 15.29 14.65
N GLN A 62 7.54 15.02 14.28
CA GLN A 62 6.38 15.64 14.94
C GLN A 62 6.26 15.17 16.39
N GLU A 63 5.76 16.03 17.27
CA GLU A 63 5.42 15.63 18.64
C GLU A 63 4.21 14.69 18.65
N GLN A 64 4.27 13.65 19.46
CA GLN A 64 3.12 12.77 19.68
C GLN A 64 2.08 13.47 20.55
N GLN A 65 0.83 13.50 20.09
CA GLN A 65 -0.27 14.15 20.79
C GLN A 65 -1.16 13.11 21.48
N GLY A 66 -1.25 13.17 22.81
CA GLY A 66 -2.25 12.43 23.58
C GLY A 66 -2.21 10.90 23.38
N GLY A 67 -1.01 10.31 23.30
CA GLY A 67 -0.83 8.86 23.11
C GLY A 67 -1.08 8.36 21.68
N ARG A 68 -1.38 9.25 20.72
CA ARG A 68 -1.46 8.91 19.29
C ARG A 68 -0.07 8.84 18.66
N GLY A 69 0.07 7.94 17.71
CA GLY A 69 1.25 7.87 16.86
C GLY A 69 1.30 9.03 15.85
N ARG A 70 2.45 9.20 15.22
CA ARG A 70 2.67 10.23 14.19
C ARG A 70 2.08 9.77 12.86
N PHE A 71 1.50 10.70 12.09
CA PHE A 71 0.88 10.38 10.81
C PHE A 71 1.16 11.42 9.73
N GLY A 72 1.44 10.93 8.52
CA GLY A 72 1.46 11.77 7.34
C GLY A 72 1.57 10.99 6.04
N VAL A 73 1.42 11.73 4.95
CA VAL A 73 1.50 11.24 3.57
C VAL A 73 2.70 11.91 2.89
N VAL A 74 3.50 11.14 2.17
CA VAL A 74 4.58 11.64 1.32
C VAL A 74 4.30 11.23 -0.11
N SER A 75 4.25 12.21 -1.00
CA SER A 75 4.09 11.98 -2.44
C SER A 75 5.45 11.96 -3.14
N PHE A 76 5.60 11.04 -4.09
CA PHE A 76 6.73 10.96 -4.99
C PHE A 76 6.27 11.27 -6.41
N PRO A 77 7.00 12.11 -7.17
CA PRO A 77 6.75 12.29 -8.58
C PRO A 77 6.79 10.93 -9.29
N ALA A 78 5.74 10.64 -10.06
CA ALA A 78 5.55 9.36 -10.69
C ALA A 78 4.93 9.55 -12.06
N TRP A 79 5.33 8.70 -13.02
CA TRP A 79 4.66 8.62 -14.30
C TRP A 79 3.33 7.88 -14.14
N GLU A 80 2.28 8.39 -14.79
CA GLU A 80 0.92 7.86 -14.66
C GLU A 80 0.82 6.37 -15.04
N THR A 81 1.60 5.97 -16.03
CA THR A 81 1.69 4.57 -16.43
C THR A 81 2.33 3.77 -15.30
N TRP A 82 1.53 2.91 -14.66
CA TRP A 82 1.95 2.04 -13.57
C TRP A 82 2.44 2.76 -12.30
N ALA A 83 2.19 4.07 -12.18
CA ALA A 83 2.66 4.91 -11.07
C ALA A 83 4.19 4.83 -10.89
N PHE A 84 4.92 4.76 -12.01
CA PHE A 84 6.36 4.48 -11.99
C PHE A 84 7.14 5.62 -11.32
N ALA A 85 7.77 5.29 -10.19
CA ALA A 85 8.41 6.24 -9.29
C ALA A 85 9.73 5.67 -8.74
N PRO A 86 10.77 5.49 -9.58
CA PRO A 86 11.97 4.75 -9.20
C PRO A 86 12.69 5.39 -8.00
N SER A 87 12.47 6.69 -7.79
CA SER A 87 13.00 7.42 -6.65
C SER A 87 12.58 6.91 -5.28
N MET A 88 11.46 6.20 -5.22
CA MET A 88 11.01 5.51 -4.01
C MET A 88 12.03 4.48 -3.53
N LEU A 89 12.68 3.73 -4.43
CA LEU A 89 13.60 2.66 -4.04
C LEU A 89 14.80 3.19 -3.25
N TRP A 90 15.43 4.27 -3.73
CA TRP A 90 16.61 4.82 -3.06
C TRP A 90 16.26 5.72 -1.88
N ARG A 91 15.20 6.54 -1.99
CA ARG A 91 14.81 7.49 -0.92
C ARG A 91 14.22 6.76 0.29
N LEU A 92 13.47 5.67 0.08
CA LEU A 92 12.81 4.94 1.17
C LEU A 92 13.65 3.81 1.74
N ARG A 93 14.79 3.47 1.13
CA ARG A 93 15.70 2.41 1.60
C ARG A 93 16.03 2.51 3.09
N ARG A 94 16.44 3.70 3.55
CA ARG A 94 16.82 3.94 4.95
C ARG A 94 15.62 3.86 5.89
N ILE A 95 14.45 4.30 5.42
CA ILE A 95 13.21 4.31 6.19
C ILE A 95 12.68 2.89 6.37
N VAL A 96 12.60 2.09 5.28
CA VAL A 96 12.13 0.70 5.34
C VAL A 96 12.98 -0.12 6.30
N ARG A 97 14.31 0.07 6.30
CA ARG A 97 15.21 -0.62 7.24
C ARG A 97 14.84 -0.37 8.71
N ARG A 98 14.32 0.81 9.04
CA ARG A 98 13.89 1.21 10.40
C ARG A 98 12.41 0.91 10.69
N THR A 99 11.64 0.56 9.69
CA THR A 99 10.20 0.27 9.81
C THR A 99 10.00 -1.11 10.46
N ASP A 100 8.93 -1.27 11.23
CA ASP A 100 8.56 -2.56 11.84
C ASP A 100 7.76 -3.43 10.85
N VAL A 101 6.78 -2.83 10.17
CA VAL A 101 5.89 -3.51 9.22
C VAL A 101 5.68 -2.66 7.96
N VAL A 102 5.77 -3.29 6.80
CA VAL A 102 5.39 -2.67 5.52
C VAL A 102 3.96 -3.04 5.17
N THR A 103 3.16 -2.09 4.67
CA THR A 103 1.85 -2.42 4.11
C THR A 103 1.80 -2.03 2.65
N LEU A 104 1.20 -2.88 1.83
CA LEU A 104 1.13 -2.73 0.39
C LEU A 104 -0.34 -2.61 0.00
N HIS A 105 -0.71 -1.54 -0.69
CA HIS A 105 -2.09 -1.32 -1.12
C HIS A 105 -2.19 -1.40 -2.64
N SER A 106 -3.01 -2.32 -3.14
CA SER A 106 -3.01 -2.83 -4.53
C SER A 106 -1.95 -3.91 -4.76
N LEU A 107 -1.85 -4.38 -6.01
CA LEU A 107 -0.87 -5.36 -6.47
C LEU A 107 -0.10 -4.91 -7.72
N TYR A 108 -0.79 -4.20 -8.63
CA TYR A 108 -0.30 -3.91 -9.98
C TYR A 108 0.20 -2.46 -10.11
N SER A 109 1.05 -2.01 -9.20
CA SER A 109 1.63 -0.67 -9.23
C SER A 109 3.11 -0.68 -8.84
N PHE A 110 3.89 0.26 -9.38
CA PHE A 110 5.31 0.38 -9.04
C PHE A 110 5.55 0.64 -7.54
N PRO A 111 4.76 1.47 -6.83
CA PRO A 111 4.93 1.67 -5.39
C PRO A 111 4.81 0.36 -4.60
N VAL A 112 3.85 -0.50 -4.95
CA VAL A 112 3.69 -1.82 -4.32
C VAL A 112 4.90 -2.71 -4.60
N LEU A 113 5.39 -2.70 -5.84
CA LEU A 113 6.58 -3.45 -6.21
C LEU A 113 7.82 -2.97 -5.43
N ALA A 114 8.00 -1.66 -5.33
CA ALA A 114 9.10 -1.05 -4.58
C ALA A 114 9.02 -1.40 -3.09
N GLY A 115 7.82 -1.31 -2.50
CA GLY A 115 7.57 -1.70 -1.12
C GLY A 115 7.88 -3.17 -0.87
N TYR A 116 7.43 -4.06 -1.75
CA TYR A 116 7.76 -5.49 -1.70
C TYR A 116 9.27 -5.73 -1.76
N PHE A 117 9.98 -5.15 -2.74
CA PHE A 117 11.42 -5.36 -2.87
C PHE A 117 12.19 -4.86 -1.65
N LEU A 118 11.87 -3.67 -1.14
CA LEU A 118 12.53 -3.13 0.04
C LEU A 118 12.21 -3.96 1.29
N ALA A 119 10.96 -4.42 1.45
CA ALA A 119 10.57 -5.29 2.55
C ALA A 119 11.36 -6.61 2.51
N ARG A 120 11.45 -7.25 1.34
CA ARG A 120 12.23 -8.48 1.16
C ARG A 120 13.71 -8.26 1.41
N PHE A 121 14.28 -7.18 0.87
CA PHE A 121 15.70 -6.87 1.00
C PHE A 121 16.12 -6.63 2.46
N PHE A 122 15.27 -5.97 3.26
CA PHE A 122 15.53 -5.70 4.68
C PHE A 122 14.92 -6.71 5.64
N GLY A 123 14.35 -7.81 5.13
CA GLY A 123 13.73 -8.85 5.97
C GLY A 123 12.52 -8.35 6.76
N LYS A 124 11.80 -7.33 6.28
CA LYS A 124 10.62 -6.78 6.94
C LYS A 124 9.37 -7.58 6.60
N PRO A 125 8.52 -7.92 7.59
CA PRO A 125 7.21 -8.49 7.32
C PRO A 125 6.37 -7.46 6.58
N TYR A 126 5.51 -7.93 5.67
CA TYR A 126 4.57 -7.05 4.99
C TYR A 126 3.16 -7.64 4.92
N VAL A 127 2.17 -6.75 4.92
CA VAL A 127 0.75 -7.04 4.77
C VAL A 127 0.25 -6.46 3.45
N LEU A 128 -0.53 -7.22 2.69
CA LEU A 128 -1.06 -6.77 1.40
C LEU A 128 -2.57 -6.54 1.49
N TRP A 129 -3.02 -5.39 1.03
CA TRP A 129 -4.43 -5.04 0.84
C TRP A 129 -4.74 -5.04 -0.66
N PRO A 130 -5.44 -6.06 -1.18
CA PRO A 130 -5.70 -6.15 -2.62
C PRO A 130 -6.60 -5.02 -3.15
N HIS A 131 -7.59 -4.56 -2.37
CA HIS A 131 -8.56 -3.54 -2.79
C HIS A 131 -9.30 -3.91 -4.08
N GLY A 132 -9.75 -5.16 -4.18
CA GLY A 132 -10.57 -5.67 -5.27
C GLY A 132 -9.80 -6.00 -6.56
N VAL A 133 -8.48 -5.78 -6.62
CA VAL A 133 -7.67 -6.07 -7.83
C VAL A 133 -7.62 -7.55 -8.20
N LEU A 134 -7.93 -8.43 -7.25
CA LEU A 134 -8.00 -9.88 -7.43
C LEU A 134 -9.39 -10.37 -7.87
N ALA A 135 -10.40 -9.49 -7.92
CA ALA A 135 -11.75 -9.86 -8.34
C ALA A 135 -11.76 -10.40 -9.79
N PRO A 136 -12.63 -11.38 -10.12
CA PRO A 136 -12.69 -12.00 -11.46
C PRO A 136 -12.78 -11.00 -12.61
N ILE A 137 -13.61 -9.96 -12.46
CA ILE A 137 -13.79 -8.90 -13.46
C ILE A 137 -12.47 -8.13 -13.66
N GLN A 138 -11.82 -7.75 -12.55
CA GLN A 138 -10.55 -7.02 -12.60
C GLN A 138 -9.41 -7.87 -13.17
N ARG A 139 -9.40 -9.18 -12.95
CA ARG A 139 -8.43 -10.11 -13.55
C ARG A 139 -8.56 -10.22 -15.07
N ARG A 140 -9.75 -9.99 -15.64
CA ARG A 140 -9.98 -9.99 -17.10
C ARG A 140 -9.41 -8.74 -17.78
N ILE A 141 -9.40 -7.60 -17.11
CA ILE A 141 -8.83 -6.36 -17.65
C ILE A 141 -7.31 -6.47 -17.74
N GLY A 142 -6.78 -6.38 -18.96
CA GLY A 142 -5.33 -6.51 -19.20
C GLY A 142 -4.78 -7.90 -18.86
N ARG A 143 -5.61 -8.95 -18.98
CA ARG A 143 -5.31 -10.34 -18.57
C ARG A 143 -3.91 -10.81 -18.93
N ARG A 144 -3.43 -10.56 -20.15
CA ARG A 144 -2.09 -10.99 -20.59
C ARG A 144 -0.97 -10.32 -19.78
N LYS A 145 -1.05 -9.00 -19.59
CA LYS A 145 -0.08 -8.23 -18.81
C LYS A 145 -0.10 -8.63 -17.34
N LYS A 146 -1.29 -8.81 -16.76
CA LYS A 146 -1.47 -9.26 -15.37
C LYS A 146 -0.98 -10.69 -15.18
N ALA A 147 -1.30 -11.60 -16.09
CA ALA A 147 -0.83 -12.99 -16.01
C ALA A 147 0.70 -13.09 -16.07
N LEU A 148 1.34 -12.31 -16.94
CA LEU A 148 2.81 -12.22 -16.98
C LEU A 148 3.35 -11.64 -15.67
N TYR A 149 2.76 -10.55 -15.17
CA TYR A 149 3.17 -9.95 -13.90
C TYR A 149 2.99 -10.90 -12.72
N ASP A 150 1.86 -11.63 -12.65
CA ASP A 150 1.57 -12.59 -11.61
C ASP A 150 2.54 -13.77 -11.63
N TRP A 151 2.85 -14.26 -12.84
CA TRP A 151 3.83 -15.32 -13.03
C TRP A 151 5.24 -14.89 -12.60
N LEU A 152 5.66 -13.66 -12.96
CA LEU A 152 6.97 -13.13 -12.61
C LEU A 152 7.07 -12.77 -11.12
N ILE A 153 6.11 -12.02 -10.60
CA ILE A 153 6.25 -11.31 -9.32
C ILE A 153 4.96 -11.39 -8.49
N GLY A 154 3.79 -11.18 -9.06
CA GLY A 154 2.54 -11.05 -8.29
C GLY A 154 2.25 -12.24 -7.38
N ARG A 155 2.46 -13.48 -7.84
CA ARG A 155 2.33 -14.69 -7.00
C ARG A 155 3.32 -14.73 -5.84
N ARG A 156 4.53 -14.20 -6.02
CA ARG A 156 5.54 -14.09 -4.96
C ARG A 156 5.17 -13.02 -3.94
N ILE A 157 4.65 -11.87 -4.40
CA ILE A 157 4.12 -10.82 -3.52
C ILE A 157 2.95 -11.37 -2.70
N LEU A 158 1.99 -12.03 -3.34
CA LEU A 158 0.82 -12.57 -2.66
C LEU A 158 1.20 -13.64 -1.64
N ASN A 159 2.00 -14.63 -2.04
CA ASN A 159 2.33 -15.76 -1.16
C ASN A 159 3.45 -15.50 -0.16
N GLY A 160 4.18 -14.39 -0.30
CA GLY A 160 5.19 -13.95 0.67
C GLY A 160 4.67 -13.00 1.74
N ALA A 161 3.41 -12.56 1.65
CA ALA A 161 2.81 -11.66 2.63
C ALA A 161 2.60 -12.38 3.97
N ALA A 162 2.76 -11.67 5.07
CA ALA A 162 2.44 -12.18 6.40
C ALA A 162 0.92 -12.37 6.57
N ALA A 163 0.13 -11.51 5.93
CA ALA A 163 -1.32 -11.60 5.87
C ALA A 163 -1.87 -10.88 4.62
N LEU A 164 -3.03 -11.32 4.16
CA LEU A 164 -3.82 -10.64 3.13
C LEU A 164 -5.03 -9.99 3.79
N VAL A 165 -5.14 -8.66 3.70
CA VAL A 165 -6.24 -7.93 4.32
C VAL A 165 -7.31 -7.62 3.28
N PHE A 166 -8.52 -8.11 3.55
CA PHE A 166 -9.70 -7.90 2.73
C PHE A 166 -10.68 -6.96 3.44
N THR A 167 -11.35 -6.16 2.63
CA THR A 167 -12.24 -5.09 3.12
C THR A 167 -13.68 -5.58 3.29
N SER A 168 -14.02 -6.68 2.62
CA SER A 168 -15.33 -7.34 2.71
C SER A 168 -15.21 -8.85 2.54
N LEU A 169 -16.19 -9.58 3.07
CA LEU A 169 -16.30 -11.02 2.84
C LEU A 169 -16.46 -11.35 1.36
N GLY A 170 -17.14 -10.49 0.59
CA GLY A 170 -17.29 -10.66 -0.84
C GLY A 170 -15.95 -10.60 -1.57
N GLU A 171 -15.08 -9.65 -1.21
CA GLU A 171 -13.73 -9.54 -1.76
C GLU A 171 -12.88 -10.76 -1.43
N ALA A 172 -12.93 -11.25 -0.18
CA ALA A 172 -12.20 -12.45 0.22
C ALA A 172 -12.65 -13.67 -0.59
N ARG A 173 -13.96 -13.93 -0.68
CA ARG A 173 -14.54 -15.05 -1.44
C ARG A 173 -14.20 -15.02 -2.93
N GLN A 174 -14.02 -13.83 -3.50
CA GLN A 174 -13.60 -13.68 -4.89
C GLN A 174 -12.17 -14.17 -5.16
N THR A 175 -11.43 -14.53 -4.11
CA THR A 175 -10.06 -15.06 -4.18
C THR A 175 -9.95 -16.53 -3.80
N ASP A 176 -11.05 -17.20 -3.45
CA ASP A 176 -11.06 -18.61 -3.06
C ASP A 176 -10.57 -19.55 -4.19
N ASP A 177 -10.68 -19.11 -5.45
CA ASP A 177 -10.18 -19.82 -6.62
C ASP A 177 -8.66 -19.67 -6.84
N LEU A 178 -7.98 -18.86 -6.02
CA LEU A 178 -6.54 -18.62 -6.11
C LEU A 178 -5.77 -19.44 -5.07
N PRO A 179 -4.59 -20.00 -5.43
CA PRO A 179 -3.73 -20.73 -4.50
C PRO A 179 -2.94 -19.75 -3.61
N LEU A 180 -3.64 -19.06 -2.70
CA LEU A 180 -3.08 -18.12 -1.74
C LEU A 180 -2.74 -18.84 -0.43
N LYS A 181 -1.49 -18.69 0.01
CA LYS A 181 -0.97 -19.29 1.25
C LYS A 181 -1.22 -18.48 2.53
N PRO A 182 -1.10 -17.14 2.54
CA PRO A 182 -1.20 -16.39 3.78
C PRO A 182 -2.62 -16.37 4.35
N PRO A 183 -2.77 -16.20 5.66
CA PRO A 183 -4.09 -16.10 6.27
C PRO A 183 -4.85 -14.86 5.75
N PRO A 184 -6.14 -15.01 5.40
CA PRO A 184 -7.01 -13.88 5.10
C PRO A 184 -7.40 -13.19 6.40
N VAL A 185 -7.28 -11.87 6.45
CA VAL A 185 -7.71 -11.02 7.57
C VAL A 185 -8.81 -10.11 7.05
N LEU A 186 -9.97 -10.12 7.71
CA LEU A 186 -11.09 -9.27 7.33
C LEU A 186 -11.08 -8.00 8.18
N ILE A 187 -10.86 -6.85 7.55
CA ILE A 187 -11.00 -5.53 8.19
C ILE A 187 -12.05 -4.74 7.42
N ARG A 188 -13.25 -4.61 7.99
CA ARG A 188 -14.30 -3.77 7.40
C ARG A 188 -13.90 -2.30 7.49
N HIS A 189 -14.16 -1.55 6.41
CA HIS A 189 -14.13 -0.10 6.52
C HIS A 189 -15.23 0.35 7.46
N GLY A 190 -14.86 1.02 8.56
CA GLY A 190 -15.81 1.73 9.41
C GLY A 190 -16.09 3.08 8.80
N PHE A 191 -17.14 3.15 7.98
CA PHE A 191 -17.80 4.40 7.62
C PHE A 191 -19.21 4.34 8.18
#